data_AF-A0A7V0MAD3-F1
#
_entry.id   AF-A0A7V0MAD3-F1
#
_cell.length_a   1.000
_cell.length_b   1.000
_cell.length_c   1.000
_cell.angle_alpha   90.00
_cell.angle_beta   90.00
_cell.angle_gamma   90.00
#
_symmetry.space_group_name_H-M   'P 1'
#
loop_
_entity.id
_entity.type
_entity.pdbx_description
1 polymer ?
#
loop_
_entity_poly.entity_id
_entity_poly.type
_entity_poly.pdbx_seq_one_letter_code
_entity_poly.pdbx_strand_id
1 'polypeptide(L)'
;ALRILKSLKENGIVKSHKVSRIDVSNLRSIIFILDNKVEVKVKRDDYERSIKVLGESLPSIDLDEVEYIDLRFEDVVIGTR
;
A
#
# COMPACT_ATOMS: atom_id res chain seq x y z
N ALA A 1 12.48 -2.29 -5.78
CA ALA A 1 12.00 -0.91 -5.55
C ALA A 1 11.41 -0.27 -6.80
N LEU A 2 12.14 -0.11 -7.91
CA LEU A 2 11.65 0.60 -9.11
C LEU A 2 10.36 0.02 -9.73
N ARG A 3 10.24 -1.32 -9.81
CA ARG A 3 9.02 -1.98 -10.32
C ARG A 3 7.79 -1.71 -9.44
N ILE A 4 7.96 -1.70 -8.12
CA ILE A 4 6.90 -1.39 -7.15
C ILE A 4 6.44 0.06 -7.35
N LEU A 5 7.39 1.01 -7.43
CA LEU A 5 7.06 2.40 -7.67
C LEU A 5 6.33 2.60 -9.00
N LYS A 6 6.71 1.88 -10.06
CA LYS A 6 5.99 1.87 -11.34
C LYS A 6 4.55 1.38 -11.16
N SER A 7 4.35 0.25 -10.49
CA SER A 7 3.01 -0.29 -10.21
C SER A 7 2.15 0.67 -9.39
N LEU A 8 2.70 1.34 -8.37
CA LEU A 8 2.01 2.36 -7.58
C LEU A 8 1.58 3.56 -8.45
N LYS A 9 2.39 3.95 -9.44
CA LYS A 9 2.06 5.02 -10.39
C LYS A 9 0.94 4.61 -11.34
N GLU A 10 1.03 3.40 -11.90
CA GLU A 10 0.04 2.86 -12.85
C GLU A 10 -1.35 2.70 -12.21
N ASN A 11 -1.40 2.42 -10.90
CA ASN A 11 -2.65 2.31 -10.14
C ASN A 11 -3.08 3.63 -9.47
N GLY A 12 -2.53 4.77 -9.88
CA GLY A 12 -2.97 6.11 -9.45
C GLY A 12 -2.62 6.50 -8.01
N ILE A 13 -2.00 5.62 -7.21
CA ILE A 13 -1.70 5.87 -5.80
C ILE A 13 -0.78 7.09 -5.64
N VAL A 14 0.27 7.17 -6.45
CA VAL A 14 1.25 8.28 -6.37
C VAL A 14 0.66 9.62 -6.84
N LYS A 15 -0.47 9.61 -7.56
CA LYS A 15 -1.16 10.83 -8.00
C LYS A 15 -1.93 11.47 -6.85
N SER A 16 -2.53 10.64 -5.99
CA SER A 16 -3.39 11.09 -4.88
C SER A 16 -2.67 11.12 -3.54
N HIS A 17 -1.61 10.31 -3.37
CA HIS A 17 -0.91 10.12 -2.10
C HIS A 17 0.61 10.18 -2.28
N LYS A 18 1.29 10.78 -1.30
CA LYS A 18 2.75 10.78 -1.22
C LYS A 18 3.24 9.44 -0.71
N VAL A 19 3.97 8.70 -1.54
CA VAL A 19 4.71 7.50 -1.09
C VAL A 19 6.06 7.95 -0.53
N SER A 20 6.16 8.00 0.80
CA SER A 20 7.32 8.56 1.52
C SER A 20 8.46 7.57 1.73
N ARG A 21 8.15 6.27 1.79
CA ARG A 21 9.13 5.19 1.95
C ARG A 21 8.61 3.92 1.27
N ILE A 22 9.53 3.16 0.67
CA ILE A 22 9.29 1.78 0.20
C ILE A 22 10.38 0.90 0.82
N ASP A 23 9.97 -0.05 1.65
CA ASP A 23 10.82 -1.03 2.29
C ASP A 23 10.64 -2.40 1.63
N VAL A 24 11.75 -2.95 1.13
CA VAL A 24 11.82 -4.26 0.45
C VAL A 24 12.79 -5.22 1.14
N SER A 25 13.24 -4.88 2.35
CA SER A 25 14.18 -5.68 3.14
C SER A 25 13.57 -7.00 3.58
N ASN A 26 12.24 -7.05 3.78
CA ASN A 26 11.53 -8.25 4.13
C ASN A 26 11.31 -9.14 2.88
N LEU A 27 11.67 -10.42 3.01
CA LEU A 27 11.51 -11.40 1.92
C LEU A 27 10.06 -11.82 1.69
N ARG A 28 9.18 -11.64 2.67
CA ARG A 28 7.76 -12.04 2.61
C ARG A 28 6.83 -10.87 2.31
N SER A 29 7.23 -9.65 2.62
CA SER A 29 6.39 -8.46 2.45
C SER A 29 7.14 -7.28 1.88
N ILE A 30 6.40 -6.42 1.19
CA ILE A 30 6.82 -5.07 0.85
C ILE A 30 6.00 -4.14 1.72
N ILE A 31 6.67 -3.16 2.33
CA ILE A 31 6.02 -2.15 3.16
C ILE A 31 6.21 -0.79 2.49
N PHE A 32 5.18 0.04 2.44
CA PHE A 32 5.33 1.42 2.01
C PHE A 32 4.47 2.35 2.85
N ILE A 33 4.93 3.60 2.98
CA ILE A 33 4.29 4.60 3.84
C ILE A 33 3.60 5.65 2.97
N LEU A 34 2.27 5.74 3.08
CA LEU A 34 1.44 6.75 2.42
C LEU A 34 1.27 7.97 3.32
N ASP A 35 1.43 9.15 2.73
CA ASP A 35 1.25 10.47 3.36
C ASP A 35 2.01 10.67 4.67
N ASN A 36 3.10 9.91 4.84
CA ASN A 36 3.93 9.82 6.06
C ASN A 36 3.15 9.36 7.31
N LYS A 37 1.98 8.73 7.13
CA LYS A 37 1.06 8.35 8.21
C LYS A 37 0.66 6.88 8.18
N VAL A 38 0.32 6.36 6.99
CA VAL A 38 -0.33 5.05 6.85
C VAL A 38 0.68 4.01 6.38
N GLU A 39 0.85 2.96 7.15
CA GLU A 39 1.67 1.82 6.77
C GLU A 39 0.88 0.84 5.90
N VAL A 40 1.36 0.57 4.70
CA VAL A 40 0.74 -0.42 3.80
C VAL A 40 1.63 -1.63 3.66
N LYS A 41 1.06 -2.82 3.90
CA LYS A 41 1.73 -4.12 3.81
C LYS A 41 1.15 -4.90 2.64
N VAL A 42 2.02 -5.33 1.73
CA VAL A 42 1.63 -6.22 0.63
C VAL A 42 2.50 -7.47 0.59
N LYS A 43 1.95 -8.57 0.10
CA LYS A 43 2.71 -9.82 -0.09
C LYS A 43 3.71 -9.62 -1.23
N ARG A 44 4.96 -10.04 -1.04
CA ARG A 44 6.00 -9.84 -2.05
C ARG A 44 5.72 -10.55 -3.37
N ASP A 45 5.15 -11.75 -3.32
CA ASP A 45 4.94 -12.59 -4.50
C ASP A 45 3.69 -12.18 -5.31
N ASP A 46 2.81 -11.35 -4.74
CA ASP A 46 1.54 -10.92 -5.36
C ASP A 46 1.28 -9.42 -5.14
N TYR A 47 2.37 -8.63 -5.15
CA TYR A 47 2.30 -7.21 -4.83
C TYR A 47 1.51 -6.43 -5.90
N GLU A 48 1.52 -6.88 -7.16
CA GLU A 48 0.83 -6.20 -8.26
C GLU A 48 -0.69 -6.25 -8.09
N ARG A 49 -1.23 -7.43 -7.74
CA ARG A 49 -2.64 -7.56 -7.38
C ARG A 49 -2.97 -6.73 -6.16
N SER A 50 -2.14 -6.78 -5.13
CA SER A 50 -2.34 -6.03 -3.88
C SER A 50 -2.39 -4.51 -4.13
N ILE A 51 -1.48 -4.00 -4.96
CA ILE A 51 -1.43 -2.58 -5.34
C ILE A 51 -2.65 -2.17 -6.15
N LYS A 52 -3.15 -3.05 -7.03
CA LYS A 52 -4.39 -2.80 -7.77
C LYS A 52 -5.59 -2.66 -6.83
N VAL A 53 -5.78 -3.63 -5.92
CA VAL A 53 -6.86 -3.60 -4.91
C VAL A 53 -6.75 -2.35 -4.05
N LEU A 54 -5.53 -1.97 -3.65
CA LEU A 54 -5.30 -0.73 -2.91
C LEU A 54 -5.73 0.50 -3.70
N GLY A 55 -5.34 0.60 -4.97
CA GLY A 55 -5.72 1.74 -5.83
C GLY A 55 -7.23 1.87 -6.01
N GLU A 56 -7.95 0.74 -6.09
CA GLU A 56 -9.41 0.69 -6.16
C GLU A 56 -10.08 1.04 -4.81
N SER A 57 -9.46 0.68 -3.69
CA SER A 57 -10.05 0.83 -2.35
C SER A 57 -9.76 2.21 -1.72
N LEU A 58 -8.58 2.77 -1.94
CA LEU A 58 -8.13 4.04 -1.32
C LEU A 58 -9.13 5.19 -1.42
N PRO A 59 -9.80 5.44 -2.56
CA PRO A 59 -10.77 6.53 -2.66
C PRO A 59 -11.96 6.43 -1.70
N SER A 60 -12.24 5.23 -1.17
CA SER A 60 -13.35 4.96 -0.25
C SER A 60 -12.91 4.86 1.22
N ILE A 61 -11.62 5.05 1.51
CA ILE A 61 -11.06 4.92 2.85
C ILE A 61 -10.69 6.31 3.37
N ASP A 62 -11.23 6.68 4.53
CA ASP A 62 -10.74 7.85 5.28
C ASP A 62 -9.41 7.49 5.95
N LEU A 63 -8.31 8.05 5.44
CA LEU A 63 -6.96 7.73 5.91
C LEU A 63 -6.56 8.45 7.20
N ASP A 64 -7.34 9.41 7.70
CA ASP A 64 -6.94 10.18 8.89
C ASP A 64 -7.01 9.34 10.17
N GLU A 65 -7.91 8.35 10.24
CA GLU A 65 -8.07 7.42 11.36
C GLU A 65 -7.31 6.10 11.18
N VAL A 66 -6.63 5.92 10.04
CA VAL A 66 -5.96 4.66 9.67
C VAL A 66 -4.50 4.67 10.15
N GLU A 67 -4.10 3.63 10.86
CA GLU A 67 -2.70 3.35 11.20
C GLU A 67 -2.04 2.50 10.10
N TYR A 68 -2.72 1.42 9.67
CA TYR A 68 -2.19 0.53 8.65
C TYR A 68 -3.27 -0.09 7.77
N ILE A 69 -2.86 -0.47 6.56
CA ILE A 69 -3.63 -1.28 5.62
C ILE A 69 -2.80 -2.52 5.30
N ASP A 70 -3.33 -3.71 5.57
CA ASP A 70 -2.69 -4.99 5.32
C ASP A 70 -3.42 -5.76 4.22
N LEU A 71 -2.73 -5.95 3.11
CA LEU A 71 -3.20 -6.63 1.89
C LEU A 71 -2.50 -7.97 1.70
N ARG A 72 -1.88 -8.52 2.76
CA ARG A 72 -1.27 -9.86 2.71
C ARG A 72 -2.29 -10.98 2.83
N PHE A 73 -3.52 -10.65 3.23
CA PHE A 73 -4.65 -11.55 3.38
C PHE A 73 -5.54 -11.53 2.12
N GLU A 74 -6.55 -12.39 2.09
CA GLU A 74 -7.52 -12.40 0.97
C GLU A 74 -8.37 -11.13 0.96
N ASP A 75 -8.69 -10.60 2.14
CA ASP A 75 -9.42 -9.36 2.35
C ASP A 75 -8.49 -8.21 2.77
N VAL A 76 -8.95 -6.97 2.54
CA VAL A 76 -8.27 -5.76 3.02
C VAL A 76 -8.47 -5.65 4.54
N VAL A 77 -7.38 -5.68 5.30
CA VAL A 77 -7.43 -5.46 6.76
C VAL A 77 -6.99 -4.03 7.06
N ILE A 78 -7.82 -3.28 7.78
CA ILE A 78 -7.55 -1.90 8.18
C ILE A 78 -7.39 -1.87 9.70
N GLY A 79 -6.24 -1.39 10.17
CA GLY A 79 -6.03 -1.05 11.57
C GLY A 79 -6.20 0.45 11.79
N THR A 80 -6.99 0.82 12.78
CA THR A 80 -7.19 2.21 13.21
C THR A 80 -6.31 2.54 14.40
N ARG A 81 -6.15 3.84 14.66
CA ARG A 81 -5.46 4.33 15.87
C ARG A 81 -6.32 4.22 17.13
#